data_AF-A0A9E4RVG0-F1
#
_entry.id   AF-A0A9E4RVG0-F1
#
_cell.length_a   1.000
_cell.length_b   1.000
_cell.length_c   1.000
_cell.angle_alpha   90.00
_cell.angle_beta   90.00
_cell.angle_gamma   90.00
#
_symmetry.space_group_name_H-M   'P 1'
#
loop_
_entity.id
_entity.type
_entity.pdbx_description
1 polymer ?
#
loop_
_entity_poly.entity_id
_entity_poly.type
_entity_poly.pdbx_seq_one_letter_code
_entity_poly.pdbx_strand_id
1 'polypeptide(L)'
;PYARRLRQIFLQVTRIDTASKREAFLNLVATWEVRYGAEIAARKETGRVFSDIKRARSMLLRALPDMFHYIDDPHISTTTNGLEGYFYA
;
A
#
# COMPACT_ATOMS: atom_id res chain seq x y z
N PRO A 1 -8.05 12.41 -10.56
CA PRO A 1 -6.71 12.83 -10.08
C PRO A 1 -6.21 12.06 -8.82
N TYR A 2 -7.00 11.95 -7.76
CA TYR A 2 -6.66 11.21 -6.53
C TYR A 2 -6.52 9.69 -6.75
N ALA A 3 -7.44 9.06 -7.50
CA ALA A 3 -7.40 7.62 -7.82
C ALA A 3 -6.14 7.21 -8.60
N ARG A 4 -5.70 8.06 -9.53
CA ARG A 4 -4.48 7.83 -10.34
C ARG A 4 -3.23 7.89 -9.46
N ARG A 5 -3.18 8.81 -8.49
CA ARG A 5 -2.08 8.88 -7.51
C ARG A 5 -2.08 7.69 -6.57
N LEU A 6 -3.25 7.28 -6.07
CA LEU A 6 -3.36 6.07 -5.25
C LEU A 6 -2.85 4.83 -6.02
N ARG A 7 -3.23 4.67 -7.29
CA ARG A 7 -2.72 3.58 -8.13
C ARG A 7 -1.20 3.62 -8.32
N GLN A 8 -0.61 4.81 -8.45
CA GLN A 8 0.85 4.96 -8.52
C GLN A 8 1.52 4.58 -7.20
N ILE A 9 0.93 4.92 -6.06
CA ILE A 9 1.38 4.48 -4.73
C ILE A 9 1.36 2.94 -4.67
N PHE A 10 0.25 2.30 -5.05
CA PHE A 10 0.17 0.83 -5.10
C PHE A 10 1.19 0.20 -6.05
N LEU A 11 1.50 0.81 -7.19
CA LEU A 11 2.55 0.28 -8.07
C LEU A 11 3.95 0.40 -7.45
N GLN A 12 4.22 1.49 -6.73
CA GLN A 12 5.50 1.65 -6.03
C GLN A 12 5.66 0.64 -4.90
N VAL A 13 4.57 0.25 -4.22
CA VAL A 13 4.64 -0.70 -3.10
C VAL A 13 5.21 -2.05 -3.50
N THR A 14 4.93 -2.51 -4.73
CA THR A 14 5.43 -3.78 -5.27
C THR A 14 6.94 -3.79 -5.56
N ARG A 15 7.59 -2.62 -5.50
CA ARG A 15 9.02 -2.43 -5.82
C ARG A 15 9.86 -2.12 -4.59
N ILE A 16 9.29 -2.25 -3.40
CA ILE A 16 9.98 -1.95 -2.14
C ILE A 16 10.68 -3.22 -1.67
N ASP A 17 11.98 -3.29 -1.92
CA ASP A 17 12.84 -4.41 -1.53
C ASP A 17 13.83 -4.05 -0.41
N THR A 18 13.88 -2.78 -0.01
CA THR A 18 14.90 -2.23 0.89
C THR A 18 14.30 -1.25 1.89
N ALA A 19 14.92 -1.15 3.07
CA ALA A 19 14.51 -0.24 4.13
C ALA A 19 14.47 1.23 3.67
N SER A 20 15.42 1.66 2.84
CA SER A 20 15.44 3.02 2.27
C SER A 20 14.24 3.29 1.34
N LYS A 21 13.84 2.30 0.53
CA LYS A 21 12.65 2.42 -0.33
C LYS A 21 11.36 2.41 0.50
N ARG A 22 11.32 1.63 1.58
CA ARG A 22 10.22 1.64 2.57
C ARG A 22 10.06 3.03 3.16
N GLU A 23 11.15 3.64 3.62
CA GLU A 23 11.11 4.97 4.24
C GLU A 23 10.67 6.05 3.24
N ALA A 24 11.21 6.02 2.02
CA ALA A 24 10.78 6.90 0.93
C ALA A 24 9.29 6.73 0.60
N PHE A 25 8.80 5.49 0.61
CA PHE A 25 7.39 5.18 0.39
C PHE A 25 6.50 5.69 1.51
N LEU A 26 6.88 5.47 2.78
CA LEU A 26 6.15 5.98 3.94
C LEU A 26 6.05 7.51 3.88
N ASN A 27 7.14 8.20 3.54
CA ASN A 27 7.14 9.65 3.38
C ASN A 27 6.23 10.11 2.22
N LEU A 28 6.20 9.36 1.12
CA LEU A 28 5.34 9.64 -0.02
C LEU A 28 3.86 9.44 0.32
N VAL A 29 3.52 8.36 1.05
CA VAL A 29 2.16 8.12 1.55
C VAL A 29 1.74 9.19 2.55
N ALA A 30 2.62 9.57 3.49
CA ALA A 30 2.36 10.62 4.46
C ALA A 30 2.11 11.97 3.77
N THR A 31 2.94 12.34 2.78
CA THR A 31 2.77 13.57 2.00
C THR A 31 1.45 13.55 1.21
N TRP A 32 1.09 12.40 0.62
CA TRP A 32 -0.18 12.24 -0.07
C TRP A 32 -1.37 12.37 0.90
N GLU A 33 -1.26 11.80 2.09
CA GLU A 33 -2.29 11.84 3.13
C GLU A 33 -2.49 13.27 3.67
N VAL A 34 -1.41 14.00 3.92
CA VAL A 34 -1.50 15.42 4.33
C VAL A 34 -2.17 16.25 3.24
N ARG A 35 -1.85 15.98 1.97
CA ARG A 35 -2.36 16.77 0.83
C ARG A 35 -3.79 16.44 0.44
N TYR A 36 -4.17 15.17 0.50
CA TYR A 36 -5.45 14.67 -0.02
C TYR A 36 -6.33 14.01 1.03
N GLY A 37 -5.77 13.56 2.16
CA GLY A 37 -6.52 12.87 3.21
C GLY A 37 -7.63 13.75 3.80
N ALA A 38 -7.34 15.03 4.05
CA ALA A 38 -8.35 15.99 4.50
C ALA A 38 -9.46 16.21 3.47
N GLU A 39 -9.11 16.30 2.17
CA GLU A 39 -10.07 16.47 1.07
C GLU A 39 -10.93 15.20 0.85
N ILE A 40 -10.32 14.02 0.97
CA ILE A 40 -11.00 12.72 0.87
C ILE A 40 -11.92 12.47 2.08
N ALA A 41 -11.51 12.91 3.27
CA ALA A 41 -12.28 12.78 4.51
C ALA A 41 -13.44 13.79 4.59
N ALA A 42 -13.22 15.03 4.17
CA ALA A 42 -14.23 16.09 4.19
C ALA A 42 -15.34 15.86 3.14
N ARG A 43 -15.06 15.10 2.07
CA ARG A 43 -16.05 14.81 1.03
C ARG A 43 -17.07 13.77 1.52
N LYS A 44 -18.27 14.26 1.87
CA LYS A 44 -19.34 13.43 2.42
C LYS A 44 -19.76 12.30 1.49
N GLU A 45 -20.00 12.54 0.20
CA GLU A 45 -20.47 11.51 -0.73
C GLU A 45 -20.01 11.80 -2.17
N THR A 46 -19.86 10.75 -3.01
CA THR A 46 -20.27 10.68 -4.43
C THR A 46 -19.66 9.42 -5.11
N GLY A 47 -20.31 8.26 -5.01
CA GLY A 47 -20.11 7.12 -5.95
C GLY A 47 -19.25 5.93 -5.46
N ARG A 48 -19.56 4.74 -6.01
CA ARG A 48 -18.94 3.43 -5.68
C ARG A 48 -17.41 3.44 -5.78
N VAL A 49 -16.87 4.15 -6.77
CA VAL A 49 -15.43 4.31 -7.00
C VAL A 49 -14.75 5.05 -5.82
N PHE A 50 -15.41 6.04 -5.23
CA PHE A 50 -14.83 6.82 -4.13
C PHE A 50 -14.84 6.04 -2.81
N SER A 51 -15.87 5.22 -2.58
CA SER A 51 -15.90 4.27 -1.46
C SER A 51 -14.80 3.21 -1.58
N ASP A 52 -14.53 2.73 -2.79
CA ASP A 52 -13.42 1.81 -3.05
C ASP A 52 -12.06 2.44 -2.72
N ILE A 53 -11.85 3.70 -3.11
CA ILE A 53 -10.65 4.48 -2.79
C ILE A 53 -10.45 4.66 -1.29
N LYS A 54 -11.53 4.98 -0.54
CA LYS A 54 -11.48 5.06 0.93
C LYS A 54 -11.11 3.71 1.55
N ARG A 55 -11.72 2.62 1.07
CA ARG A 55 -11.41 1.27 1.54
C ARG A 55 -9.97 0.87 1.22
N ALA A 56 -9.50 1.08 -0.01
CA ALA A 56 -8.15 0.77 -0.43
C ALA A 56 -7.10 1.56 0.37
N ARG A 57 -7.36 2.85 0.65
CA ARG A 57 -6.54 3.66 1.56
C ARG A 57 -6.48 3.04 2.96
N SER A 58 -7.62 2.73 3.56
CA SER A 58 -7.65 2.14 4.91
C SER A 58 -6.95 0.77 4.95
N MET A 59 -7.11 -0.05 3.92
CA MET A 59 -6.40 -1.32 3.79
C MET A 59 -4.88 -1.10 3.68
N LEU A 60 -4.45 -0.15 2.83
CA LEU A 60 -3.03 0.19 2.68
C LEU A 60 -2.43 0.62 4.02
N LEU A 61 -3.06 1.56 4.74
CA LEU A 61 -2.56 2.06 6.02
C LEU A 61 -2.48 0.97 7.10
N ARG A 62 -3.47 0.06 7.14
CA ARG A 62 -3.46 -1.09 8.06
C ARG A 62 -2.41 -2.13 7.67
N ALA A 63 -2.12 -2.27 6.38
CA ALA A 63 -1.14 -3.20 5.86
C ALA A 63 0.30 -2.66 5.96
N LEU A 64 0.53 -1.33 5.94
CA LEU A 64 1.86 -0.72 6.07
C LEU A 64 2.79 -1.31 7.15
N PRO A 65 2.35 -1.57 8.40
CA PRO A 65 3.23 -2.16 9.41
C PRO A 65 3.66 -3.59 9.07
N ASP A 66 2.75 -4.39 8.50
CA ASP A 66 2.95 -5.82 8.23
C ASP A 66 3.58 -6.08 6.84
N MET A 67 3.31 -5.18 5.88
CA MET A 67 3.75 -5.26 4.49
C MET A 67 5.27 -5.24 4.32
N PHE A 68 6.05 -4.84 5.32
CA PHE A 68 7.51 -4.79 5.22
C PHE A 68 8.20 -5.79 6.14
N HIS A 69 7.46 -6.71 6.77
CA HIS A 69 8.06 -7.77 7.59
C HIS A 69 9.04 -8.62 6.77
N TYR A 70 8.82 -8.79 5.46
CA TYR A 70 9.77 -9.50 4.59
C TYR A 70 11.11 -8.78 4.35
N ILE A 71 11.22 -7.50 4.71
CA ILE A 71 12.46 -6.72 4.60
C ILE A 71 13.31 -6.88 5.87
N ASP A 72 12.67 -7.04 7.02
CA ASP A 72 13.32 -7.17 8.32
C ASP A 72 13.68 -8.64 8.62
N ASP A 73 12.84 -9.57 8.16
CA ASP A 73 13.03 -11.00 8.38
C ASP A 73 13.55 -11.71 7.12
N PRO A 74 14.84 -12.11 7.07
CA PRO A 74 15.41 -12.80 5.92
C PRO A 74 14.86 -14.22 5.72
N HIS A 75 14.07 -14.78 6.64
CA HIS A 75 13.36 -16.05 6.44
C HIS A 75 12.01 -15.88 5.72
N ILE A 76 11.46 -14.68 5.65
CA ILE A 76 10.25 -14.40 4.87
C ILE A 76 10.67 -14.17 3.41
N SER A 77 10.49 -15.20 2.59
CA SER A 77 10.80 -15.13 1.16
C SER A 77 10.06 -13.97 0.50
N THR A 78 10.83 -13.05 -0.10
CA THR A 78 10.35 -11.86 -0.86
C THR A 78 9.56 -12.20 -2.12
N THR A 79 9.47 -13.49 -2.43
CA THR A 79 8.78 -14.04 -3.58
C THR A 79 7.61 -14.89 -3.12
N THR A 80 6.47 -14.70 -3.77
CA THR A 80 5.34 -15.64 -3.84
C THR A 80 5.77 -16.97 -4.51
N ASN A 81 6.88 -17.57 -4.09
CA ASN A 81 7.31 -18.91 -4.49
C ASN A 81 7.08 -19.94 -3.37
N GLY A 82 6.68 -19.52 -2.17
CA GLY A 82 6.36 -20.44 -1.08
C GLY A 82 4.97 -21.08 -1.16
N LEU A 83 4.06 -20.53 -1.97
CA LEU A 83 2.67 -21.01 -2.08
C LEU A 83 2.42 -21.95 -3.25
N GLU A 84 3.27 -21.96 -4.29
CA GLU A 84 3.11 -22.88 -5.42
C GLU A 84 3.64 -24.30 -5.12
N GLY A 85 4.48 -24.46 -4.09
CA GLY A 85 4.96 -25.78 -3.64
C GLY A 85 3.95 -26.55 -2.77
N TYR A 86 2.93 -25.87 -2.21
CA TYR A 86 1.92 -26.51 -1.35
C TYR A 86 0.73 -27.09 -2.13
N PHE A 87 0.57 -26.74 -3.40
CA PHE A 87 -0.50 -27.25 -4.27
C PHE A 87 -0.06 -28.41 -5.18
N TYR A 88 1.20 -28.86 -5.09
CA TYR A 88 1.71 -30.01 -5.83
C TYR A 88 2.31 -31.08 -4.89
N ALA A 89 1.58 -31.40 -3.83
CA ALA A 89 1.82 -32.59 -3.00
C ALA A 89 0.65 -33.56 -3.17
#